data_AF-A0A7Y5KWI6-F1
#
_entry.id   AF-A0A7Y5KWI6-F1
#
_cell.length_a   1.000
_cell.length_b   1.000
_cell.length_c   1.000
_cell.angle_alpha   90.00
_cell.angle_beta   90.00
_cell.angle_gamma   90.00
#
_symmetry.space_group_name_H-M   'P 1'
#
loop_
_entity.id
_entity.type
_entity.pdbx_description
1 polymer ?
#
loop_
_entity_poly.entity_id
_entity_poly.type
_entity_poly.pdbx_seq_one_letter_code
_entity_poly.pdbx_strand_id
1 'polypeptide(L)'
;MKHHLFSYFRSNGPFMIHGSFVARGLAGAAAVATIAFASNAHAVEPTGYLDSAGCEAVVGWSQDPDEPAKPIDVHLYFGGPAGSGAVSVATNAGNYRQDLCDAIGSCEHGFSMMSPYSFHDGVARDVYAYGIDSQGGSNPQLGSSPRTHSCPAAASGVKRRVDGVPSLEAWKFDAFWDQMPLGPAEANALTEAPLLPLEPVLVQFEGDAETVWLLDGGVRRVVPPEAVIPWRFELSAVEVRSASEMADYVEGTALRLRPLIFIQDGLYVVDDPQPLAPDPEGSGGGGGVGGGSGDGGGESEGGASSSDGGSGGGCAIAMASSGNRHRFGWLAAAVALSAMALRRVAASSRRGA
;
A
#
# COMPACT_ATOMS: atom_id res chain seq x y z
N MET A 1 40.25 13.39 -63.54
CA MET A 1 40.49 14.51 -62.60
C MET A 1 39.19 15.25 -62.37
N LYS A 2 38.64 15.17 -61.15
CA LYS A 2 38.05 16.30 -60.39
C LYS A 2 37.39 15.74 -59.13
N HIS A 3 37.88 16.23 -58.00
CA HIS A 3 37.40 15.98 -56.65
C HIS A 3 36.02 16.63 -56.45
N HIS A 4 35.14 16.00 -55.67
CA HIS A 4 34.01 16.69 -55.08
C HIS A 4 34.09 16.58 -53.56
N LEU A 5 34.40 17.73 -52.94
CA LEU A 5 34.25 18.01 -51.52
C LEU A 5 32.79 17.80 -51.12
N PHE A 6 32.55 17.07 -50.04
CA PHE A 6 31.32 17.16 -49.26
C PHE A 6 31.50 18.28 -48.24
N SER A 7 30.83 19.42 -48.44
CA SER A 7 30.67 20.44 -47.40
C SER A 7 29.37 20.14 -46.65
N TYR A 8 29.46 19.91 -45.35
CA TYR A 8 28.30 19.67 -44.49
C TYR A 8 27.68 21.03 -44.12
N PHE A 9 26.57 21.40 -44.76
CA PHE A 9 25.69 22.44 -44.25
C PHE A 9 24.62 21.78 -43.38
N ARG A 10 24.67 22.07 -42.07
CA ARG A 10 23.63 21.68 -41.12
C ARG A 10 22.46 22.65 -41.30
N SER A 11 21.39 22.24 -41.99
CA SER A 11 20.10 22.91 -41.93
C SER A 11 19.11 22.05 -41.15
N ASN A 12 18.72 22.52 -39.96
CA ASN A 12 17.55 22.00 -39.26
C ASN A 12 16.30 22.63 -39.90
N GLY A 13 15.65 21.88 -40.79
CA GLY A 13 14.42 22.27 -41.48
C GLY A 13 14.10 21.23 -42.57
N PRO A 14 12.81 20.97 -42.88
CA PRO A 14 12.44 19.86 -43.75
C PRO A 14 12.93 20.09 -45.18
N PHE A 15 13.74 19.15 -45.68
CA PHE A 15 14.19 19.10 -47.07
C PHE A 15 13.02 18.67 -47.97
N MET A 16 12.61 19.51 -48.92
CA MET A 16 11.74 19.10 -50.02
C MET A 16 12.61 18.54 -51.16
N ILE A 17 12.59 17.22 -51.38
CA ILE A 17 13.20 16.60 -52.55
C ILE A 17 12.13 16.50 -53.65
N HIS A 18 12.27 17.28 -54.73
CA HIS A 18 11.49 17.06 -55.96
C HIS A 18 12.22 16.02 -56.84
N GLY A 19 11.77 14.77 -56.78
CA GLY A 19 12.19 13.72 -57.71
C GLY A 19 11.18 13.56 -58.85
N SER A 20 11.52 13.96 -60.07
CA SER A 20 10.71 13.64 -61.25
C SER A 20 11.13 12.28 -61.82
N PHE A 21 10.28 11.26 -61.66
CA PHE A 21 10.41 10.00 -62.39
C PHE A 21 9.71 10.12 -63.75
N VAL A 22 10.45 9.95 -64.84
CA VAL A 22 9.87 9.82 -66.19
C VAL A 22 9.83 8.34 -66.55
N ALA A 23 8.68 7.70 -66.37
CA ALA A 23 8.42 6.38 -66.92
C ALA A 23 8.08 6.52 -68.41
N ARG A 24 8.94 5.99 -69.30
CA ARG A 24 8.60 5.82 -70.73
C ARG A 24 8.02 4.43 -70.93
N GLY A 25 6.70 4.34 -71.12
CA GLY A 25 6.00 3.10 -71.47
C GLY A 25 4.52 3.34 -71.75
N LEU A 26 4.07 2.85 -72.90
CA LEU A 26 2.75 2.97 -73.53
C LEU A 26 1.51 2.97 -72.60
N ALA A 27 0.58 3.90 -72.88
CA ALA A 27 -0.84 3.92 -72.51
C ALA A 27 -1.20 3.37 -71.11
N GLY A 28 -1.05 4.20 -70.08
CA GLY A 28 -1.57 3.92 -68.74
C GLY A 28 -1.84 5.23 -68.01
N ALA A 29 -3.00 5.33 -67.37
CA ALA A 29 -3.42 6.52 -66.64
C ALA A 29 -2.33 7.01 -65.68
N ALA A 30 -2.07 8.32 -65.68
CA ALA A 30 -1.15 8.95 -64.74
C ALA A 30 -1.75 8.87 -63.33
N ALA A 31 -1.36 7.86 -62.54
CA ALA A 31 -1.66 7.80 -61.12
C ALA A 31 -0.72 8.77 -60.39
N VAL A 32 -1.27 9.91 -59.95
CA VAL A 32 -0.58 10.78 -58.99
C VAL A 32 -0.67 10.09 -57.63
N ALA A 33 0.42 9.47 -57.19
CA ALA A 33 0.51 8.94 -55.84
C ALA A 33 0.87 10.08 -54.88
N THR A 34 -0.12 10.56 -54.14
CA THR A 34 0.09 11.49 -53.03
C THR A 34 0.74 10.70 -51.89
N ILE A 35 2.02 10.94 -51.62
CA ILE A 35 2.62 10.50 -50.36
C ILE A 35 2.12 11.49 -49.29
N ALA A 36 1.05 11.11 -48.59
CA ALA A 36 0.68 11.79 -47.36
C ALA A 36 1.70 11.39 -46.30
N PHE A 37 2.61 12.30 -45.93
CA PHE A 37 3.23 12.20 -44.62
C PHE A 37 2.11 12.47 -43.63
N ALA A 38 1.69 11.45 -42.86
CA ALA A 38 1.00 11.73 -41.62
C ALA A 38 1.96 12.61 -40.82
N SER A 39 1.64 13.90 -40.70
CA SER A 39 2.20 14.69 -39.62
C SER A 39 1.81 13.92 -38.37
N ASN A 40 2.77 13.31 -37.68
CA ASN A 40 2.53 13.00 -36.28
C ASN A 40 2.17 14.36 -35.68
N ALA A 41 0.90 14.54 -35.33
CA ALA A 41 0.57 15.51 -34.30
C ALA A 41 1.58 15.23 -33.19
N HIS A 42 2.37 16.24 -32.85
CA HIS A 42 3.45 16.07 -31.90
C HIS A 42 2.79 15.55 -30.62
N ALA A 43 3.07 14.30 -30.25
CA ALA A 43 2.55 13.73 -29.01
C ALA A 43 2.93 14.70 -27.89
N VAL A 44 1.93 15.20 -27.18
CA VAL A 44 2.15 16.21 -26.16
C VAL A 44 2.55 15.46 -24.90
N GLU A 45 3.76 15.73 -24.42
CA GLU A 45 4.28 15.02 -23.25
C GLU A 45 3.32 15.19 -22.04
N PRO A 46 3.18 14.14 -21.22
CA PRO A 46 2.47 14.24 -19.95
C PRO A 46 2.94 15.42 -19.09
N THR A 47 2.01 16.05 -18.38
CA THR A 47 2.31 17.13 -17.44
C THR A 47 1.78 16.78 -16.05
N GLY A 48 2.38 17.33 -15.00
CA GLY A 48 1.99 17.02 -13.64
C GLY A 48 2.97 17.52 -12.60
N TYR A 49 2.67 17.23 -11.33
CA TYR A 49 3.52 17.58 -10.19
C TYR A 49 3.62 16.44 -9.18
N LEU A 50 4.81 16.30 -8.60
CA LEU A 50 5.02 15.58 -7.35
C LEU A 50 4.80 16.53 -6.18
N ASP A 51 3.61 16.45 -5.59
CA ASP A 51 3.15 17.36 -4.55
C ASP A 51 3.90 17.08 -3.23
N SER A 52 4.03 15.81 -2.85
CA SER A 52 4.72 15.39 -1.62
C SER A 52 5.26 13.96 -1.69
N ALA A 53 6.32 13.69 -0.93
CA ALA A 53 6.89 12.36 -0.69
C ALA A 53 6.95 12.07 0.83
N GLY A 54 5.79 12.08 1.48
CA GLY A 54 5.65 11.95 2.93
C GLY A 54 5.68 10.51 3.44
N CYS A 55 5.61 10.36 4.77
CA CYS A 55 5.63 9.04 5.44
C CYS A 55 4.30 8.30 5.38
N GLU A 56 3.19 9.01 5.21
CA GLU A 56 1.89 8.38 4.98
C GLU A 56 1.74 8.00 3.50
N ALA A 57 2.01 8.96 2.61
CA ALA A 57 1.85 8.78 1.19
C ALA A 57 2.77 9.67 0.35
N VAL A 58 3.06 9.19 -0.86
CA VAL A 58 3.59 9.94 -1.98
C VAL A 58 2.40 10.35 -2.86
N VAL A 59 2.22 11.64 -3.06
CA VAL A 59 1.02 12.20 -3.71
C VAL A 59 1.40 13.20 -4.79
N GLY A 60 0.55 13.29 -5.80
CA GLY A 60 0.72 14.23 -6.90
C GLY A 60 -0.41 14.11 -7.91
N TRP A 61 -0.15 14.57 -9.12
CA TRP A 61 -1.05 14.41 -10.25
C TRP A 61 -0.27 14.36 -11.56
N SER A 62 -0.86 13.76 -12.58
CA SER A 62 -0.33 13.76 -13.94
C SER A 62 -1.47 13.59 -14.94
N GLN A 63 -1.41 14.31 -16.06
CA GLN A 63 -2.32 14.19 -17.20
C GLN A 63 -1.51 14.10 -18.49
N ASP A 64 -1.93 13.20 -19.38
CA ASP A 64 -1.51 13.20 -20.78
C ASP A 64 -2.49 14.08 -21.59
N PRO A 65 -2.04 15.22 -22.18
CA PRO A 65 -2.92 16.10 -22.94
C PRO A 65 -3.45 15.48 -24.24
N ASP A 66 -2.85 14.40 -24.74
CA ASP A 66 -3.36 13.67 -25.89
C ASP A 66 -4.56 12.77 -25.52
N GLU A 67 -4.62 12.31 -24.27
CA GLU A 67 -5.75 11.55 -23.70
C GLU A 67 -6.33 12.24 -22.45
N PRO A 68 -6.83 13.49 -22.53
CA PRO A 68 -7.02 14.37 -21.38
C PRO A 68 -8.11 13.91 -20.39
N ALA A 69 -8.96 12.96 -20.78
CA ALA A 69 -10.01 12.38 -19.95
C ALA A 69 -9.62 11.03 -19.31
N LYS A 70 -8.46 10.47 -19.66
CA LYS A 70 -8.01 9.17 -19.15
C LYS A 70 -6.94 9.36 -18.08
N PRO A 71 -7.01 8.61 -16.97
CA PRO A 71 -5.89 8.54 -16.06
C PRO A 71 -4.71 7.83 -16.73
N ILE A 72 -3.51 8.25 -16.38
CA ILE A 72 -2.25 7.66 -16.86
C ILE A 72 -1.45 7.06 -15.72
N ASP A 73 -0.50 6.20 -16.06
CA ASP A 73 0.45 5.71 -15.09
C ASP A 73 1.50 6.78 -14.75
N VAL A 74 2.00 6.70 -13.52
CA VAL A 74 3.10 7.49 -13.00
C VAL A 74 4.11 6.52 -12.40
N HIS A 75 5.36 6.61 -12.84
CA HIS A 75 6.43 5.79 -12.28
C HIS A 75 7.22 6.61 -11.26
N LEU A 76 7.24 6.11 -10.03
CA LEU A 76 7.98 6.66 -8.90
C LEU A 76 9.28 5.88 -8.72
N TYR A 77 10.39 6.58 -8.50
CA TYR A 77 11.71 5.98 -8.28
C TYR A 77 12.31 6.49 -6.97
N PHE A 78 12.76 5.58 -6.11
CA PHE A 78 13.30 5.92 -4.80
C PHE A 78 14.82 5.82 -4.75
N GLY A 79 15.47 6.94 -4.39
CA GLY A 79 16.93 7.05 -4.23
C GLY A 79 17.70 7.33 -5.51
N GLY A 80 17.03 7.56 -6.65
CA GLY A 80 17.68 7.92 -7.90
C GLY A 80 16.69 8.08 -9.06
N PRO A 81 17.09 8.77 -10.15
CA PRO A 81 16.24 8.95 -11.32
C PRO A 81 16.02 7.65 -12.09
N ALA A 82 15.09 7.67 -13.06
CA ALA A 82 14.86 6.53 -13.95
C ALA A 82 16.17 6.09 -14.66
N GLY A 83 16.38 4.78 -14.78
CA GLY A 83 17.58 4.21 -15.39
C GLY A 83 18.82 4.13 -14.49
N SER A 84 18.77 4.65 -13.25
CA SER A 84 19.88 4.56 -12.29
C SER A 84 20.00 3.21 -11.58
N GLY A 85 19.02 2.31 -11.76
CA GLY A 85 18.87 1.10 -10.94
C GLY A 85 18.11 1.32 -9.63
N ALA A 86 17.57 2.52 -9.40
CA ALA A 86 16.68 2.82 -8.29
C ALA A 86 15.42 1.93 -8.29
N VAL A 87 14.90 1.64 -7.10
CA VAL A 87 13.65 0.90 -6.94
C VAL A 87 12.51 1.73 -7.51
N SER A 88 11.70 1.12 -8.37
CA SER A 88 10.59 1.77 -9.06
C SER A 88 9.25 1.18 -8.68
N VAL A 89 8.24 2.04 -8.57
CA VAL A 89 6.84 1.65 -8.37
C VAL A 89 5.97 2.37 -9.38
N ALA A 90 5.07 1.65 -10.02
CA ALA A 90 4.02 2.26 -10.83
C ALA A 90 2.79 2.56 -9.96
N THR A 91 2.21 3.74 -10.13
CA THR A 91 0.91 4.12 -9.58
C THR A 91 0.06 4.72 -10.68
N ASN A 92 -1.26 4.68 -10.54
CA ASN A 92 -2.17 5.24 -11.53
C ASN A 92 -2.70 6.60 -11.04
N ALA A 93 -2.66 7.60 -11.91
CA ALA A 93 -3.16 8.94 -11.66
C ALA A 93 -4.67 9.02 -11.91
N GLY A 94 -5.45 8.21 -11.20
CA GLY A 94 -6.91 8.12 -11.37
C GLY A 94 -7.73 8.55 -10.16
N ASN A 95 -7.11 9.22 -9.19
CA ASN A 95 -7.81 9.74 -8.02
C ASN A 95 -8.44 11.10 -8.32
N TYR A 96 -9.70 11.25 -7.93
CA TYR A 96 -10.47 12.47 -8.08
C TYR A 96 -9.86 13.64 -7.30
N ARG A 97 -9.71 14.78 -7.98
CA ARG A 97 -9.32 16.06 -7.39
C ARG A 97 -10.11 17.21 -8.01
N GLN A 98 -10.89 17.92 -7.20
CA GLN A 98 -11.73 19.04 -7.65
C GLN A 98 -10.90 20.18 -8.26
N ASP A 99 -9.73 20.47 -7.69
CA ASP A 99 -8.86 21.52 -8.20
C ASP A 99 -8.32 21.24 -9.61
N LEU A 100 -8.18 19.96 -9.97
CA LEU A 100 -7.80 19.55 -11.32
C LEU A 100 -8.96 19.71 -12.32
N CYS A 101 -10.21 19.49 -11.89
CA CYS A 101 -11.38 19.78 -12.73
C CYS A 101 -11.34 21.23 -13.23
N ASP A 102 -11.00 22.16 -12.33
CA ASP A 102 -10.99 23.59 -12.62
C ASP A 102 -9.74 24.01 -13.41
N ALA A 103 -8.59 23.41 -13.11
CA ALA A 103 -7.31 23.78 -13.71
C ALA A 103 -7.06 23.16 -15.10
N ILE A 104 -7.44 21.90 -15.29
CA ILE A 104 -7.11 21.10 -16.49
C ILE A 104 -8.33 20.46 -17.15
N GLY A 105 -9.54 20.75 -16.68
CA GLY A 105 -10.80 20.31 -17.30
C GLY A 105 -11.15 18.83 -17.07
N SER A 106 -10.40 18.13 -16.21
CA SER A 106 -10.65 16.75 -15.81
C SER A 106 -10.18 16.49 -14.38
N CYS A 107 -10.91 15.65 -13.66
CA CYS A 107 -10.76 15.51 -12.21
C CYS A 107 -9.93 14.29 -11.79
N GLU A 108 -9.98 13.22 -12.57
CA GLU A 108 -9.40 11.91 -12.25
C GLU A 108 -7.95 11.84 -12.73
N HIS A 109 -7.10 12.70 -12.17
CA HIS A 109 -5.68 12.85 -12.54
C HIS A 109 -4.74 12.88 -11.33
N GLY A 110 -5.26 12.73 -10.11
CA GLY A 110 -4.45 12.63 -8.91
C GLY A 110 -3.88 11.22 -8.72
N PHE A 111 -2.71 11.10 -8.12
CA PHE A 111 -2.22 9.82 -7.60
C PHE A 111 -1.91 9.94 -6.11
N SER A 112 -2.10 8.84 -5.39
CA SER A 112 -1.71 8.68 -4.00
C SER A 112 -1.25 7.25 -3.80
N MET A 113 0.00 7.11 -3.37
CA MET A 113 0.61 5.82 -3.10
C MET A 113 1.11 5.83 -1.66
N MET A 114 0.75 4.81 -0.90
CA MET A 114 1.24 4.67 0.47
C MET A 114 2.77 4.61 0.46
N SER A 115 3.41 5.23 1.45
CA SER A 115 4.87 5.12 1.54
C SER A 115 5.28 3.67 1.83
N PRO A 116 6.25 3.09 1.10
CA PRO A 116 6.75 1.76 1.39
C PRO A 116 7.52 1.76 2.71
N TYR A 117 7.18 0.84 3.64
CA TYR A 117 7.86 0.80 4.94
C TYR A 117 9.34 0.47 4.85
N SER A 118 9.79 -0.15 3.74
CA SER A 118 11.22 -0.38 3.48
C SER A 118 12.06 0.90 3.39
N PHE A 119 11.42 2.06 3.26
CA PHE A 119 12.05 3.39 3.23
C PHE A 119 11.88 4.18 4.53
N HIS A 120 11.34 3.57 5.58
CA HIS A 120 11.19 4.18 6.90
C HIS A 120 12.41 3.84 7.77
N ASP A 121 13.61 4.26 7.33
CA ASP A 121 14.90 4.05 8.00
C ASP A 121 15.49 5.33 8.62
N GLY A 122 14.78 6.45 8.50
CA GLY A 122 15.23 7.78 8.91
C GLY A 122 16.25 8.42 7.96
N VAL A 123 16.60 7.77 6.85
CA VAL A 123 17.57 8.28 5.88
C VAL A 123 16.85 9.11 4.83
N ALA A 124 17.33 10.33 4.58
CA ALA A 124 16.81 11.17 3.53
C ALA A 124 17.18 10.62 2.14
N ARG A 125 16.18 10.38 1.29
CA ARG A 125 16.34 9.88 -0.08
C ARG A 125 15.39 10.62 -1.02
N ASP A 126 15.84 10.93 -2.22
CA ASP A 126 14.99 11.60 -3.20
C ASP A 126 14.04 10.63 -3.91
N VAL A 127 12.81 11.06 -4.12
CA VAL A 127 11.77 10.37 -4.89
C VAL A 127 11.53 11.13 -6.18
N TYR A 128 11.69 10.44 -7.30
CA TYR A 128 11.48 10.98 -8.63
C TYR A 128 10.17 10.45 -9.21
N ALA A 129 9.33 11.32 -9.76
CA ALA A 129 8.10 10.96 -10.45
C ALA A 129 8.19 11.26 -11.95
N TYR A 130 7.69 10.33 -12.77
CA TYR A 130 7.61 10.46 -14.23
C TYR A 130 6.20 10.12 -14.70
N GLY A 131 5.59 11.02 -15.48
CA GLY A 131 4.32 10.74 -16.15
C GLY A 131 4.54 9.83 -17.34
N ILE A 132 3.70 8.81 -17.50
CA ILE A 132 3.80 7.84 -18.59
C ILE A 132 2.88 8.25 -19.72
N ASP A 133 3.45 8.47 -20.90
CA ASP A 133 2.73 8.75 -22.14
C ASP A 133 2.09 7.45 -22.64
N SER A 134 0.76 7.43 -22.70
CA SER A 134 -0.01 6.23 -23.05
C SER A 134 0.05 5.88 -24.54
N GLN A 135 0.52 6.80 -25.39
CA GLN A 135 0.65 6.63 -26.82
C GLN A 135 2.09 6.34 -27.29
N GLY A 136 3.04 6.23 -26.35
CA GLY A 136 4.41 5.84 -26.61
C GLY A 136 5.37 7.00 -26.93
N GLY A 137 5.04 8.20 -26.48
CA GLY A 137 5.93 9.36 -26.44
C GLY A 137 6.98 9.30 -25.31
N SER A 138 7.55 10.47 -24.98
CA SER A 138 8.49 10.62 -23.86
C SER A 138 7.77 10.59 -22.53
N ASN A 139 8.44 10.05 -21.50
CA ASN A 139 7.95 10.02 -20.12
C ASN A 139 8.66 11.11 -19.32
N PRO A 140 8.13 12.35 -19.27
CA PRO A 140 8.82 13.46 -18.64
C PRO A 140 8.82 13.33 -17.11
N GLN A 141 9.87 13.86 -16.50
CA GLN A 141 9.90 14.05 -15.05
C GLN A 141 8.88 15.13 -14.66
N LEU A 142 8.04 14.84 -13.67
CA LEU A 142 6.99 15.75 -13.25
C LEU A 142 7.55 16.99 -12.53
N GLY A 143 6.76 18.07 -12.48
CA GLY A 143 7.09 19.27 -11.74
C GLY A 143 7.34 18.98 -10.25
N SER A 144 8.24 19.74 -9.62
CA SER A 144 8.65 19.56 -8.22
C SER A 144 9.27 18.19 -7.87
N SER A 145 9.57 17.35 -8.86
CA SER A 145 10.37 16.14 -8.74
C SER A 145 11.86 16.48 -8.96
N PRO A 146 12.80 15.95 -8.16
CA PRO A 146 12.56 15.06 -7.03
C PRO A 146 12.02 15.78 -5.78
N ARG A 147 11.38 15.00 -4.90
CA ARG A 147 11.07 15.39 -3.52
C ARG A 147 11.83 14.50 -2.55
N THR A 148 12.35 15.08 -1.48
CA THR A 148 13.02 14.31 -0.43
C THR A 148 12.01 13.58 0.46
N HIS A 149 12.23 12.28 0.62
CA HIS A 149 11.54 11.37 1.52
C HIS A 149 12.46 11.04 2.69
N SER A 150 11.98 11.17 3.93
CA SER A 150 12.76 10.89 5.14
C SER A 150 11.81 10.55 6.28
N CYS A 151 11.71 9.27 6.61
CA CYS A 151 10.72 8.77 7.57
C CYS A 151 11.38 7.93 8.64
N PRO A 152 11.23 8.26 9.94
CA PRO A 152 11.84 7.49 11.01
C PRO A 152 11.22 6.10 11.10
N ALA A 153 12.05 5.11 11.45
CA ALA A 153 11.58 3.79 11.81
C ALA A 153 10.91 3.86 13.20
N ALA A 154 9.59 3.87 13.26
CA ALA A 154 8.86 3.92 14.52
C ALA A 154 7.57 3.08 14.44
N ALA A 155 7.34 2.29 15.47
CA ALA A 155 6.15 1.46 15.58
C ALA A 155 5.65 1.44 17.03
N SER A 156 4.34 1.29 17.20
CA SER A 156 3.68 1.15 18.50
C SER A 156 2.81 -0.11 18.52
N GLY A 157 2.55 -0.65 19.71
CA GLY A 157 1.73 -1.85 19.91
C GLY A 157 2.53 -3.02 20.47
N VAL A 158 2.22 -4.21 20.01
CA VAL A 158 2.87 -5.48 20.38
C VAL A 158 3.59 -6.07 19.17
N LYS A 159 4.58 -6.93 19.42
CA LYS A 159 5.20 -7.75 18.37
C LYS A 159 4.70 -9.19 18.47
N ARG A 160 4.35 -9.76 17.32
CA ARG A 160 3.85 -11.13 17.18
C ARG A 160 4.73 -11.88 16.22
N ARG A 161 5.32 -12.99 16.66
CA ARG A 161 6.22 -13.77 15.81
C ARG A 161 5.43 -14.48 14.72
N VAL A 162 5.96 -14.44 13.49
CA VAL A 162 5.46 -15.18 12.34
C VAL A 162 6.11 -16.56 12.33
N ASP A 163 5.32 -17.62 12.38
CA ASP A 163 5.84 -18.99 12.55
C ASP A 163 6.21 -19.64 11.21
N GLY A 164 7.37 -19.25 10.69
CA GLY A 164 7.98 -19.88 9.53
C GLY A 164 7.41 -19.48 8.18
N VAL A 165 7.94 -20.11 7.13
CA VAL A 165 7.61 -19.81 5.73
C VAL A 165 6.12 -20.01 5.39
N PRO A 166 5.43 -21.06 5.87
CA PRO A 166 4.01 -21.23 5.57
C PRO A 166 3.15 -20.04 6.02
N SER A 167 3.45 -19.47 7.20
CA SER A 167 2.73 -18.31 7.71
C SER A 167 3.07 -17.03 6.93
N LEU A 168 4.34 -16.81 6.57
CA LEU A 168 4.74 -15.70 5.70
C LEU A 168 3.95 -15.70 4.38
N GLU A 169 3.84 -16.85 3.72
CA GLU A 169 3.18 -16.99 2.42
C GLU A 169 1.65 -16.82 2.54
N ALA A 170 1.03 -17.42 3.56
CA ALA A 170 -0.40 -17.32 3.78
C ALA A 170 -0.88 -15.88 4.06
N TRP A 171 -0.09 -15.12 4.82
CA TRP A 171 -0.34 -13.69 5.09
C TRP A 171 0.11 -12.77 3.96
N LYS A 172 0.79 -13.31 2.94
CA LYS A 172 1.28 -12.57 1.76
C LYS A 172 2.11 -11.34 2.12
N PHE A 173 2.98 -11.41 3.12
CA PHE A 173 3.81 -10.26 3.48
C PHE A 173 4.81 -9.91 2.37
N ASP A 174 4.97 -8.61 2.12
CA ASP A 174 5.86 -8.07 1.09
C ASP A 174 6.94 -7.19 1.74
N ALA A 175 8.21 -7.52 1.48
CA ALA A 175 9.33 -6.83 2.12
C ALA A 175 9.48 -5.37 1.67
N PHE A 176 9.03 -5.01 0.46
CA PHE A 176 9.08 -3.63 0.00
C PHE A 176 8.00 -2.78 0.67
N TRP A 177 6.77 -3.29 0.71
CA TRP A 177 5.62 -2.57 1.25
C TRP A 177 5.53 -2.60 2.77
N ASP A 178 5.83 -3.73 3.40
CA ASP A 178 5.44 -3.98 4.78
C ASP A 178 6.62 -3.96 5.75
N GLN A 179 7.84 -4.25 5.27
CA GLN A 179 9.00 -4.37 6.14
C GLN A 179 9.58 -3.02 6.51
N MET A 180 9.44 -2.67 7.78
CA MET A 180 10.10 -1.51 8.37
C MET A 180 11.49 -1.92 8.91
N PRO A 181 12.55 -1.17 8.60
CA PRO A 181 13.88 -1.38 9.17
C PRO A 181 13.95 -0.84 10.61
N LEU A 182 13.17 -1.44 11.51
CA LEU A 182 13.16 -1.09 12.93
C LEU A 182 14.49 -1.45 13.59
N GLY A 183 15.04 -0.49 14.35
CA GLY A 183 16.24 -0.70 15.15
C GLY A 183 15.98 -1.60 16.36
N PRO A 184 17.03 -2.15 16.99
CA PRO A 184 16.89 -3.04 18.16
C PRO A 184 16.21 -2.36 19.35
N ALA A 185 16.41 -1.05 19.55
CA ALA A 185 15.79 -0.31 20.65
C ALA A 185 14.26 -0.23 20.47
N GLU A 186 13.81 0.13 19.28
CA GLU A 186 12.40 0.22 18.91
C GLU A 186 11.75 -1.18 18.95
N ALA A 187 12.41 -2.20 18.41
CA ALA A 187 11.92 -3.58 18.42
C ALA A 187 11.82 -4.20 19.82
N ASN A 188 12.72 -3.84 20.74
CA ASN A 188 12.70 -4.31 22.13
C ASN A 188 11.70 -3.54 23.00
N ALA A 189 11.25 -2.36 22.56
CA ALA A 189 10.20 -1.61 23.24
C ALA A 189 8.80 -2.21 23.00
N LEU A 190 8.63 -3.03 21.96
CA LEU A 190 7.39 -3.75 21.68
C LEU A 190 7.26 -4.98 22.58
N THR A 191 6.17 -5.04 23.34
CA THR A 191 5.83 -6.21 24.16
C THR A 191 5.53 -7.41 23.27
N GLU A 192 6.04 -8.58 23.63
CA GLU A 192 5.75 -9.83 22.92
C GLU A 192 4.31 -10.28 23.20
N ALA A 193 3.60 -10.66 22.14
CA ALA A 193 2.24 -11.15 22.17
C ALA A 193 2.17 -12.56 21.55
N PRO A 194 1.04 -13.29 21.70
CA PRO A 194 0.88 -14.60 21.10
C PRO A 194 1.24 -14.63 19.61
N LEU A 195 1.70 -15.79 19.14
CA LEU A 195 2.06 -16.01 17.74
C LEU A 195 0.94 -15.53 16.81
N LEU A 196 1.34 -15.04 15.64
CA LEU A 196 0.38 -14.80 14.56
C LEU A 196 -0.22 -16.15 14.15
N PRO A 197 -1.54 -16.25 13.89
CA PRO A 197 -2.13 -17.44 13.31
C PRO A 197 -1.40 -17.85 12.04
N LEU A 198 -1.39 -19.15 11.74
CA LEU A 198 -0.67 -19.64 10.55
C LEU A 198 -1.19 -19.00 9.26
N GLU A 199 -2.49 -18.77 9.16
CA GLU A 199 -3.13 -18.14 7.99
C GLU A 199 -4.27 -17.22 8.41
N PRO A 200 -4.59 -16.19 7.61
CA PRO A 200 -5.75 -15.35 7.85
C PRO A 200 -7.05 -16.10 7.55
N VAL A 201 -7.99 -16.10 8.48
CA VAL A 201 -9.34 -16.64 8.27
C VAL A 201 -10.33 -15.49 8.31
N LEU A 202 -10.95 -15.21 7.16
CA LEU A 202 -11.92 -14.12 7.01
C LEU A 202 -13.34 -14.66 7.06
N VAL A 203 -14.20 -14.03 7.84
CA VAL A 203 -15.58 -14.47 8.04
C VAL A 203 -16.58 -13.31 8.02
N GLN A 204 -17.83 -13.65 7.73
CA GLN A 204 -19.00 -12.79 7.85
C GLN A 204 -20.05 -13.48 8.73
N PHE A 205 -20.87 -12.70 9.40
CA PHE A 205 -21.99 -13.23 10.17
C PHE A 205 -23.13 -13.60 9.22
N GLU A 206 -23.82 -14.69 9.52
CA GLU A 206 -25.05 -15.03 8.80
C GLU A 206 -26.07 -13.88 8.95
N GLY A 207 -26.43 -13.27 7.82
CA GLY A 207 -27.34 -12.11 7.78
C GLY A 207 -26.68 -10.74 7.86
N ASP A 208 -25.35 -10.66 8.03
CA ASP A 208 -24.55 -9.44 7.89
C ASP A 208 -23.39 -9.67 6.92
N ALA A 209 -23.60 -9.21 5.67
CA ALA A 209 -22.61 -9.28 4.60
C ALA A 209 -21.78 -7.99 4.47
N GLU A 210 -21.98 -6.99 5.33
CA GLU A 210 -21.26 -5.72 5.28
C GLU A 210 -19.98 -5.79 6.11
N THR A 211 -20.02 -6.49 7.24
CA THR A 211 -18.88 -6.57 8.16
C THR A 211 -18.02 -7.80 7.93
N VAL A 212 -16.80 -7.60 7.46
CA VAL A 212 -15.77 -8.66 7.39
C VAL A 212 -14.99 -8.70 8.70
N TRP A 213 -14.79 -9.91 9.21
CA TRP A 213 -14.03 -10.18 10.42
C TRP A 213 -12.83 -11.06 10.12
N LEU A 214 -11.72 -10.82 10.80
CA LEU A 214 -10.57 -11.71 10.86
C LEU A 214 -10.65 -12.52 12.15
N LEU A 215 -10.50 -13.85 12.06
CA LEU A 215 -10.31 -14.71 13.21
C LEU A 215 -8.82 -14.77 13.57
N ASP A 216 -8.51 -14.43 14.81
CA ASP A 216 -7.17 -14.24 15.34
C ASP A 216 -7.02 -15.02 16.65
N GLY A 217 -6.91 -16.35 16.53
CA GLY A 217 -7.01 -17.25 17.68
C GLY A 217 -8.42 -17.21 18.27
N GLY A 218 -8.55 -16.95 19.58
CA GLY A 218 -9.85 -16.80 20.25
C GLY A 218 -10.49 -15.41 20.11
N VAL A 219 -9.97 -14.57 19.20
CA VAL A 219 -10.42 -13.19 19.01
C VAL A 219 -10.98 -13.01 17.60
N ARG A 220 -12.06 -12.24 17.45
CA ARG A 220 -12.55 -11.76 16.16
C ARG A 220 -12.30 -10.25 16.04
N ARG A 221 -11.79 -9.82 14.90
CA ARG A 221 -11.38 -8.43 14.67
C ARG A 221 -12.05 -7.89 13.42
N VAL A 222 -12.67 -6.71 13.51
CA VAL A 222 -13.22 -6.05 12.31
C VAL A 222 -12.08 -5.78 11.34
N VAL A 223 -12.27 -6.14 10.07
CA VAL A 223 -11.36 -5.75 8.97
C VAL A 223 -11.92 -4.46 8.36
N PRO A 224 -11.26 -3.30 8.57
CA PRO A 224 -11.67 -2.08 7.89
C PRO A 224 -11.64 -2.28 6.37
N PRO A 225 -12.61 -1.76 5.60
CA PRO A 225 -12.61 -1.90 4.14
C PRO A 225 -11.31 -1.44 3.49
N GLU A 226 -10.72 -0.37 4.00
CA GLU A 226 -9.44 0.18 3.55
C GLU A 226 -8.23 -0.73 3.83
N ALA A 227 -8.36 -1.71 4.73
CA ALA A 227 -7.31 -2.66 5.08
C ALA A 227 -7.26 -3.86 4.12
N VAL A 228 -8.32 -4.12 3.35
CA VAL A 228 -8.41 -5.29 2.46
C VAL A 228 -7.28 -5.30 1.42
N ILE A 229 -7.03 -4.17 0.76
CA ILE A 229 -5.99 -4.06 -0.28
C ILE A 229 -4.58 -4.12 0.34
N PRO A 230 -4.23 -3.33 1.38
CA PRO A 230 -2.90 -3.40 1.99
C PRO A 230 -2.56 -4.76 2.60
N TRP A 231 -3.53 -5.49 3.15
CA TRP A 231 -3.35 -6.86 3.65
C TRP A 231 -3.48 -7.93 2.56
N ARG A 232 -3.80 -7.55 1.32
CA ARG A 232 -3.93 -8.45 0.16
C ARG A 232 -4.94 -9.59 0.42
N PHE A 233 -6.01 -9.27 1.13
CA PHE A 233 -7.09 -10.19 1.45
C PHE A 233 -7.98 -10.46 0.24
N GLU A 234 -8.35 -11.73 0.08
CA GLU A 234 -9.27 -12.18 -0.97
C GLU A 234 -10.69 -12.23 -0.42
N LEU A 235 -11.52 -11.24 -0.75
CA LEU A 235 -12.91 -11.22 -0.27
C LEU A 235 -13.76 -12.39 -0.79
N SER A 236 -13.32 -13.04 -1.87
CA SER A 236 -13.95 -14.28 -2.37
C SER A 236 -13.72 -15.49 -1.45
N ALA A 237 -12.75 -15.42 -0.54
CA ALA A 237 -12.45 -16.48 0.43
C ALA A 237 -13.19 -16.29 1.77
N VAL A 238 -13.99 -15.23 1.90
CA VAL A 238 -14.75 -14.94 3.14
C VAL A 238 -15.80 -16.01 3.36
N GLU A 239 -15.78 -16.61 4.54
CA GLU A 239 -16.70 -17.66 4.94
C GLU A 239 -17.87 -17.10 5.74
N VAL A 240 -19.09 -17.59 5.51
CA VAL A 240 -20.24 -17.22 6.36
C VAL A 240 -20.26 -18.14 7.58
N ARG A 241 -20.39 -17.54 8.78
CA ARG A 241 -20.47 -18.22 10.08
C ARG A 241 -21.74 -17.80 10.81
N SER A 242 -22.32 -18.73 11.56
CA SER A 242 -23.49 -18.43 12.40
C SER A 242 -23.12 -17.52 13.57
N ALA A 243 -24.09 -16.77 14.08
CA ALA A 243 -23.88 -15.93 15.26
C ALA A 243 -23.45 -16.75 16.50
N SER A 244 -23.87 -18.02 16.61
CA SER A 244 -23.44 -18.92 17.67
C SER A 244 -21.98 -19.31 17.57
N GLU A 245 -21.48 -19.64 16.38
CA GLU A 245 -20.05 -19.96 16.19
C GLU A 245 -19.18 -18.74 16.47
N MET A 246 -19.64 -17.56 16.08
CA MET A 246 -18.91 -16.32 16.32
C MET A 246 -18.91 -15.91 17.79
N ALA A 247 -19.87 -16.37 18.60
CA ALA A 247 -19.99 -16.03 20.03
C ALA A 247 -18.84 -16.57 20.89
N ASP A 248 -18.13 -17.59 20.40
CA ASP A 248 -16.94 -18.16 21.07
C ASP A 248 -15.71 -17.26 20.94
N TYR A 249 -15.73 -16.27 20.03
CA TYR A 249 -14.64 -15.34 19.80
C TYR A 249 -14.87 -14.01 20.53
N VAL A 250 -13.88 -13.59 21.32
CA VAL A 250 -13.89 -12.28 21.97
C VAL A 250 -13.69 -11.20 20.91
N GLU A 251 -14.46 -10.13 20.98
CA GLU A 251 -14.24 -8.98 20.09
C GLU A 251 -12.96 -8.24 20.45
N GLY A 252 -12.05 -8.16 19.49
CA GLY A 252 -10.74 -7.50 19.63
C GLY A 252 -10.72 -6.10 19.03
N THR A 253 -9.53 -5.51 18.97
CA THR A 253 -9.36 -4.25 18.25
C THR A 253 -9.52 -4.50 16.75
N ALA A 254 -9.94 -3.47 16.00
CA ALA A 254 -9.94 -3.54 14.55
C ALA A 254 -8.53 -3.90 14.02
N LEU A 255 -8.50 -4.55 12.86
CA LEU A 255 -7.25 -4.81 12.16
C LEU A 255 -6.61 -3.47 11.74
N ARG A 256 -5.29 -3.38 11.85
CA ARG A 256 -4.53 -2.23 11.37
C ARG A 256 -4.75 -2.01 9.88
N LEU A 257 -4.61 -0.78 9.41
CA LEU A 257 -4.87 -0.44 8.01
C LEU A 257 -3.93 -1.16 7.02
N ARG A 258 -2.71 -1.50 7.45
CA ARG A 258 -1.75 -2.24 6.66
C ARG A 258 -0.87 -3.10 7.56
N PRO A 259 -0.31 -4.20 7.04
CA PRO A 259 0.70 -4.95 7.76
C PRO A 259 1.97 -4.10 7.95
N LEU A 260 2.60 -4.25 9.11
CA LEU A 260 3.93 -3.74 9.41
C LEU A 260 4.73 -4.91 9.95
N ILE A 261 5.75 -5.34 9.21
CA ILE A 261 6.66 -6.40 9.62
C ILE A 261 8.06 -5.85 9.89
N PHE A 262 8.84 -6.55 10.71
CA PHE A 262 10.26 -6.29 10.88
C PHE A 262 11.01 -7.58 11.17
N ILE A 263 12.32 -7.54 10.98
CA ILE A 263 13.21 -8.69 11.20
C ILE A 263 14.15 -8.37 12.36
N GLN A 264 14.24 -9.30 13.31
CA GLN A 264 15.23 -9.30 14.39
C GLN A 264 15.90 -10.69 14.42
N ASP A 265 15.65 -11.49 15.46
CA ASP A 265 15.98 -12.91 15.59
C ASP A 265 14.92 -13.82 14.94
N GLY A 266 13.86 -13.21 14.44
CA GLY A 266 12.81 -13.82 13.63
C GLY A 266 12.05 -12.73 12.87
N LEU A 267 11.02 -13.16 12.13
CA LEU A 267 10.07 -12.24 11.52
C LEU A 267 8.94 -11.95 12.50
N TYR A 268 8.60 -10.68 12.65
CA TYR A 268 7.54 -10.22 13.53
C TYR A 268 6.58 -9.30 12.79
N VAL A 269 5.30 -9.38 13.14
CA VAL A 269 4.28 -8.37 12.81
C VAL A 269 4.11 -7.44 13.99
N VAL A 270 4.00 -6.14 13.74
CA VAL A 270 3.55 -5.18 14.76
C VAL A 270 2.04 -5.04 14.70
N ASP A 271 1.39 -5.27 15.83
CA ASP A 271 -0.06 -5.34 15.94
C ASP A 271 -0.57 -4.57 17.16
N ASP A 272 -1.88 -4.38 17.24
CA ASP A 272 -2.53 -3.81 18.42
C ASP A 272 -2.72 -4.90 19.50
N PRO A 273 -2.62 -4.55 20.79
CA PRO A 273 -2.91 -5.48 21.87
C PRO A 273 -4.33 -6.03 21.75
N GLN A 274 -4.47 -7.36 21.73
CA GLN A 274 -5.76 -8.03 21.75
C GLN A 274 -6.18 -8.35 23.19
N PRO A 275 -7.49 -8.36 23.49
CA PRO A 275 -7.96 -8.90 24.76
C PRO A 275 -7.51 -10.36 24.89
N LEU A 276 -7.21 -10.77 26.12
CA LEU A 276 -6.99 -12.19 26.40
C LEU A 276 -8.31 -12.92 26.13
N ALA A 277 -8.31 -13.77 25.11
CA ALA A 277 -9.39 -14.74 24.96
C ALA A 277 -9.38 -15.65 26.20
N PRO A 278 -10.54 -15.99 26.79
CA PRO A 278 -10.59 -16.99 27.84
C PRO A 278 -9.95 -18.27 27.31
N ASP A 279 -9.01 -18.84 28.08
CA ASP A 279 -8.41 -20.11 27.73
C ASP A 279 -9.55 -21.14 27.50
N PRO A 280 -9.59 -21.82 26.34
CA PRO A 280 -10.61 -22.84 26.07
C PRO A 280 -10.46 -24.08 26.98
N GLU A 281 -9.40 -24.14 27.80
CA GLU A 281 -9.18 -25.22 28.76
C GLU A 281 -9.16 -24.72 30.21
N GLY A 282 -10.30 -24.89 30.87
CA GLY A 282 -10.30 -25.29 32.28
C GLY A 282 -9.72 -26.70 32.43
N SER A 283 -8.43 -26.89 32.17
CA SER A 283 -7.71 -28.10 32.55
C SER A 283 -7.23 -27.94 33.99
N GLY A 284 -7.98 -28.58 34.90
CA GLY A 284 -7.56 -28.75 36.28
C GLY A 284 -6.26 -29.54 36.36
N GLY A 285 -5.14 -28.83 36.40
CA GLY A 285 -3.84 -29.35 36.83
C GLY A 285 -3.75 -29.39 38.35
N GLY A 286 -4.53 -30.27 38.98
CA GLY A 286 -4.30 -30.67 40.37
C GLY A 286 -2.97 -31.42 40.46
N GLY A 287 -1.94 -30.77 40.99
CA GLY A 287 -0.62 -31.34 41.21
C GLY A 287 0.03 -30.79 42.47
N GLY A 288 -0.65 -30.95 43.60
CA GLY A 288 -0.05 -30.77 44.92
C GLY A 288 0.82 -31.96 45.29
N VAL A 289 2.12 -31.73 45.45
CA VAL A 289 3.05 -32.44 46.35
C VAL A 289 4.14 -31.41 46.64
N GLY A 290 4.42 -30.98 47.85
CA GLY A 290 4.58 -31.76 49.08
C GLY A 290 6.04 -31.56 49.51
N GLY A 291 6.23 -30.87 50.63
CA GLY A 291 7.49 -30.23 51.00
C GLY A 291 8.67 -31.16 51.32
N GLY A 292 9.84 -30.53 51.40
CA GLY A 292 11.06 -31.10 51.93
C GLY A 292 11.90 -29.99 52.56
N SER A 293 11.77 -29.85 53.88
CA SER A 293 12.63 -29.02 54.72
C SER A 293 14.10 -29.48 54.61
N GLY A 294 15.01 -28.52 54.51
CA GLY A 294 16.45 -28.71 54.61
C GLY A 294 17.08 -27.48 55.23
N ASP A 295 17.29 -27.58 56.54
CA ASP A 295 17.81 -26.57 57.45
C ASP A 295 19.35 -26.53 57.44
N GLY A 296 19.93 -25.40 57.85
CA GLY A 296 21.36 -25.20 58.12
C GLY A 296 22.07 -24.32 57.08
N GLY A 297 22.72 -23.20 57.42
CA GLY A 297 23.13 -22.64 58.70
C GLY A 297 24.45 -21.88 58.48
N GLY A 298 24.60 -20.71 59.12
CA GLY A 298 25.82 -19.89 59.16
C GLY A 298 25.91 -18.82 58.07
N GLU A 299 26.30 -17.56 58.29
CA GLU A 299 26.63 -16.79 59.50
C GLU A 299 26.73 -15.30 59.05
N SER A 300 26.51 -14.39 59.99
CA SER A 300 26.65 -12.92 59.99
C SER A 300 27.85 -12.38 59.17
N GLU A 301 27.93 -11.14 58.66
CA GLU A 301 27.81 -9.81 59.28
C GLU A 301 27.55 -8.79 58.13
N GLY A 302 26.74 -7.74 58.25
CA GLY A 302 26.98 -6.53 59.02
C GLY A 302 26.78 -5.30 58.11
N GLY A 303 26.20 -4.21 58.64
CA GLY A 303 26.20 -2.91 57.95
C GLY A 303 24.85 -2.21 57.88
N ALA A 304 24.52 -1.48 58.94
CA ALA A 304 23.44 -0.49 58.96
C ALA A 304 23.84 0.79 58.21
N SER A 305 22.88 1.44 57.55
CA SER A 305 22.61 2.87 57.76
C SER A 305 21.27 3.28 57.14
N SER A 306 20.38 3.69 58.02
CA SER A 306 19.24 4.58 57.86
C SER A 306 19.59 5.93 57.23
N SER A 307 18.67 6.53 56.47
CA SER A 307 17.85 7.67 56.92
C SER A 307 17.22 8.43 55.74
N ASP A 308 15.90 8.68 55.87
CA ASP A 308 15.16 9.93 55.58
C ASP A 308 15.26 10.57 54.18
N GLY A 309 14.20 11.07 53.53
CA GLY A 309 12.91 11.56 54.01
C GLY A 309 12.60 12.89 53.30
N GLY A 310 11.34 13.12 52.92
CA GLY A 310 10.79 14.43 52.48
C GLY A 310 10.62 14.56 50.95
N SER A 311 9.41 14.55 50.37
CA SER A 311 8.21 15.41 50.52
C SER A 311 8.21 16.62 49.57
N GLY A 312 7.07 16.81 48.91
CA GLY A 312 6.67 18.00 48.15
C GLY A 312 6.58 17.73 46.64
N GLY A 313 5.48 17.97 45.94
CA GLY A 313 4.19 18.55 46.26
C GLY A 313 3.33 18.44 45.00
N GLY A 314 2.02 18.26 45.17
CA GLY A 314 1.09 18.17 44.06
C GLY A 314 0.94 19.49 43.30
N CYS A 315 0.60 19.39 42.01
CA CYS A 315 -0.19 20.41 41.34
C CYS A 315 -1.11 19.69 40.35
N ALA A 316 -2.33 19.41 40.81
CA ALA A 316 -3.45 19.11 39.94
C ALA A 316 -3.95 20.44 39.37
N ILE A 317 -4.05 20.54 38.06
CA ILE A 317 -4.86 21.55 37.38
C ILE A 317 -5.86 20.79 36.50
N ALA A 318 -7.12 20.89 36.90
CA ALA A 318 -8.28 20.51 36.11
C ALA A 318 -8.93 21.76 35.50
N MET A 319 -9.65 21.54 34.39
CA MET A 319 -10.50 22.47 33.63
C MET A 319 -9.73 23.40 32.67
N ALA A 320 -10.16 23.66 31.43
CA ALA A 320 -11.50 23.58 30.86
C ALA A 320 -11.47 23.17 29.38
N SER A 321 -12.60 22.59 28.96
CA SER A 321 -12.96 22.32 27.58
C SER A 321 -13.05 23.60 26.74
N SER A 322 -12.48 23.58 25.55
CA SER A 322 -12.99 24.39 24.44
C SER A 322 -12.96 23.55 23.18
N GLY A 323 -14.15 23.21 22.69
CA GLY A 323 -14.32 22.41 21.50
C GLY A 323 -13.85 23.15 20.26
N ASN A 324 -13.26 22.41 19.34
CA ASN A 324 -13.31 22.76 17.93
C ASN A 324 -13.44 21.46 17.12
N ARG A 325 -14.69 20.99 16.97
CA ARG A 325 -15.03 19.89 16.07
C ARG A 325 -15.12 20.47 14.66
N HIS A 326 -14.02 20.42 13.91
CA HIS A 326 -14.11 20.50 12.45
C HIS A 326 -14.65 19.17 11.94
N ARG A 327 -15.91 19.21 11.50
CA ARG A 327 -16.61 18.14 10.80
C ARG A 327 -15.93 17.93 9.44
N PHE A 328 -15.16 16.87 9.28
CA PHE A 328 -14.87 16.30 7.95
C PHE A 328 -15.96 15.27 7.66
N GLY A 329 -16.87 15.65 6.77
CA GLY A 329 -17.93 14.79 6.26
C GLY A 329 -17.43 13.95 5.09
N TRP A 330 -17.44 12.64 5.30
CA TRP A 330 -17.70 11.52 4.40
C TRP A 330 -17.94 11.79 2.91
N LEU A 331 -17.25 11.01 2.08
CA LEU A 331 -17.79 10.41 0.85
C LEU A 331 -17.14 9.02 0.68
N ALA A 332 -17.87 7.98 1.10
CA ALA A 332 -17.58 6.59 0.79
C ALA A 332 -18.08 6.30 -0.63
N ALA A 333 -17.21 5.81 -1.50
CA ALA A 333 -17.59 5.32 -2.82
C ALA A 333 -18.08 3.88 -2.70
N ALA A 334 -19.35 3.65 -3.06
CA ALA A 334 -19.97 2.34 -3.11
C ALA A 334 -19.51 1.58 -4.36
N VAL A 335 -18.89 0.41 -4.17
CA VAL A 335 -18.68 -0.59 -5.23
C VAL A 335 -19.73 -1.69 -5.02
N ALA A 336 -20.80 -1.66 -5.81
CA ALA A 336 -21.75 -2.76 -5.93
C ALA A 336 -21.56 -3.43 -7.30
N LEU A 337 -20.99 -4.62 -7.33
CA LEU A 337 -20.94 -5.47 -8.53
C LEU A 337 -21.96 -6.61 -8.38
N SER A 338 -22.86 -6.64 -9.36
CA SER A 338 -24.02 -7.53 -9.42
C SER A 338 -23.63 -9.00 -9.64
N ALA A 339 -24.14 -9.89 -8.78
CA ALA A 339 -24.14 -11.32 -9.02
C ALA A 339 -25.60 -11.83 -9.07
N MET A 340 -26.20 -11.85 -10.26
CA MET A 340 -27.36 -12.72 -10.54
C MET A 340 -27.64 -12.78 -12.04
N ALA A 341 -27.31 -13.92 -12.66
CA ALA A 341 -28.18 -14.65 -13.59
C ALA A 341 -27.36 -15.73 -14.32
N LEU A 342 -27.60 -17.01 -14.00
CA LEU A 342 -27.69 -18.11 -14.96
C LEU A 342 -27.93 -19.44 -14.21
N ARG A 343 -29.18 -19.68 -13.82
CA ARG A 343 -29.72 -21.04 -13.67
C ARG A 343 -31.17 -21.04 -14.13
N ARG A 344 -31.42 -21.62 -15.31
CA ARG A 344 -32.56 -22.50 -15.68
C ARG A 344 -32.76 -22.52 -17.21
N VAL A 345 -32.10 -23.45 -17.89
CA VAL A 345 -32.64 -24.08 -19.09
C VAL A 345 -32.31 -25.58 -19.02
N ALA A 346 -33.17 -26.34 -18.35
CA ALA A 346 -33.21 -27.80 -18.45
C ALA A 346 -34.56 -28.31 -17.93
N ALA A 347 -35.63 -28.09 -18.70
CA ALA A 347 -36.88 -28.85 -18.63
C ALA A 347 -37.88 -28.39 -19.71
N SER A 348 -37.67 -28.76 -20.97
CA SER A 348 -38.73 -28.84 -21.99
C SER A 348 -38.21 -29.52 -23.25
N SER A 349 -37.98 -30.83 -23.19
CA SER A 349 -37.93 -31.69 -24.38
C SER A 349 -38.04 -33.14 -23.94
N ARG A 350 -39.27 -33.57 -23.65
CA ARG A 350 -39.72 -34.98 -23.67
C ARG A 350 -41.24 -34.97 -23.65
N ARG A 351 -41.83 -34.87 -24.84
CA ARG A 351 -43.16 -35.38 -25.25
C ARG A 351 -43.31 -35.11 -26.75
N GLY A 352 -43.29 -36.16 -27.56
CA GLY A 352 -43.81 -36.10 -28.93
C GLY A 352 -42.88 -36.56 -30.07
N ALA A 353 -42.36 -37.78 -30.00
CA ALA A 353 -42.22 -38.73 -31.12
C ALA A 353 -41.89 -40.11 -30.54
#